data_AF-A0A8H5NF12-F1
#
_entry.id   AF-A0A8H5NF12-F1
#
_cell.length_a   1.000
_cell.length_b   1.000
_cell.length_c   1.000
_cell.angle_alpha   90.00
_cell.angle_beta   90.00
_cell.angle_gamma   90.00
#
_symmetry.space_group_name_H-M   'P 1'
#
loop_
_entity.id
_entity.type
_entity.pdbx_description
1 polymer ?
#
loop_
_entity_poly.entity_id
_entity_poly.type
_entity_poly.pdbx_seq_one_letter_code
_entity_poly.pdbx_strand_id
1 'polypeptide(L)'
;MMIGAAPGTANTPRAHITNMAALECLRDIGLDRDVEQVSSKGHCMVHTRWCHSMAGEEYARLYSWGNDLRRKGDYEMASPCQPADIPQTLLEPILIRHATHNKFQVRFDTVRTSFTKDEKTGQITATLRDKFSNLEYKINTKYLFGADGAQSQVVKQLDLPLERKPGQGLAINVLVKANLSHLVKHRKGNLHWVMQPDKEHPEFGWMGIVRTVKPWDEWMFILFPNRDCDPNIQATKEEYLERVQDFIGDDTPAEVLNVSKWFINEIVAERYSDGSYIHCLGDAVHRHPPMNGLGSNTCIQDAFNLAWKVAYVEKGIASPALLDTYNTERQPVGKSIITRANDAFRDHFHLWDAMGALPEKVEERRPIVDELASPSLQGEERRRRFRDVITQTSHEFHGLCIEMGQRYSGLGIYDADEPAPYSPSGKAADDPILHYDASTYPGCRLPHVWLNTSIPSEPLEVKLGRRQQRKLRVRGIEDSGAVLVRPDRFVAWRYPRTLADAEGCSEKLISVMKSVLGFKD
;
A
#
# COMPACT_ATOMS: atom_id res chain seq x y z
N MET A 1 -6.72 21.44 12.03
CA MET A 1 -5.31 21.57 12.48
C MET A 1 -4.71 20.17 12.55
N MET A 2 -3.52 19.97 12.00
CA MET A 2 -2.78 18.71 12.07
C MET A 2 -1.64 18.84 13.09
N ILE A 3 -1.42 17.79 13.88
CA ILE A 3 -0.35 17.73 14.88
C ILE A 3 0.57 16.54 14.61
N GLY A 4 1.84 16.67 15.00
CA GLY A 4 2.81 15.59 15.01
C GLY A 4 3.64 15.62 16.29
N ALA A 5 3.82 14.47 16.93
CA ALA A 5 4.62 14.37 18.16
C ALA A 5 6.13 14.42 17.89
N ALA A 6 6.55 14.09 16.67
CA ALA A 6 7.92 14.23 16.19
C ALA A 6 8.23 15.70 15.85
N PRO A 7 9.51 16.11 15.79
CA PRO A 7 9.89 17.46 15.40
C PRO A 7 9.72 17.77 13.90
N GLY A 8 9.44 16.74 13.09
CA GLY A 8 9.24 16.88 11.65
C GLY A 8 8.70 15.59 11.03
N THR A 9 8.83 15.49 9.71
CA THR A 9 8.50 14.28 8.94
C THR A 9 9.49 13.13 9.21
N ALA A 10 9.22 11.97 8.61
CA ALA A 10 10.12 10.83 8.52
C ALA A 10 11.59 11.23 8.34
N ASN A 11 12.47 10.73 9.21
CA ASN A 11 13.92 10.82 9.01
C ASN A 11 14.53 9.49 8.54
N THR A 12 13.74 8.44 8.39
CA THR A 12 14.15 7.12 7.87
C THR A 12 13.24 6.68 6.72
N PRO A 13 13.75 5.92 5.73
CA PRO A 13 13.04 5.67 4.47
C PRO A 13 11.67 5.01 4.58
N ARG A 14 11.48 4.09 5.55
CA ARG A 14 10.22 3.37 5.82
C ARG A 14 9.54 2.87 4.53
N ALA A 15 8.22 3.01 4.39
CA ALA A 15 7.50 2.59 3.19
C ALA A 15 7.99 3.34 1.92
N HIS A 16 7.91 2.71 0.75
CA HIS A 16 8.51 3.27 -0.47
C HIS A 16 7.81 2.93 -1.77
N ILE A 17 7.25 1.73 -1.90
CA ILE A 17 6.42 1.42 -3.05
C ILE A 17 5.12 2.19 -2.96
N THR A 18 4.89 3.07 -3.92
CA THR A 18 3.61 3.74 -4.10
C THR A 18 2.93 3.16 -5.35
N ASN A 19 1.81 2.48 -5.15
CA ASN A 19 1.06 1.80 -6.20
C ASN A 19 0.18 2.79 -6.99
N MET A 20 -0.41 2.29 -8.08
CA MET A 20 -1.20 3.13 -8.99
C MET A 20 -2.44 3.73 -8.32
N ALA A 21 -3.12 3.00 -7.43
CA ALA A 21 -4.30 3.49 -6.73
C ALA A 21 -4.01 4.70 -5.83
N ALA A 22 -2.89 4.69 -5.11
CA ALA A 22 -2.46 5.83 -4.29
C ALA A 22 -1.96 6.98 -5.16
N LEU A 23 -1.25 6.70 -6.26
CA LEU A 23 -0.80 7.72 -7.20
C LEU A 23 -1.96 8.42 -7.91
N GLU A 24 -3.07 7.72 -8.20
CA GLU A 24 -4.29 8.35 -8.70
C GLU A 24 -4.86 9.38 -7.70
N CYS A 25 -4.84 9.07 -6.40
CA CYS A 25 -5.24 10.03 -5.36
C CYS A 25 -4.31 11.26 -5.34
N LEU A 26 -3.00 11.05 -5.44
CA LEU A 26 -2.02 12.14 -5.46
C LEU A 26 -2.12 12.98 -6.74
N ARG A 27 -2.38 12.34 -7.88
CA ARG A 27 -2.63 13.01 -9.17
C ARG A 27 -3.88 13.88 -9.12
N ASP A 28 -4.95 13.41 -8.48
CA ASP A 28 -6.21 14.16 -8.37
C ASP A 28 -6.04 15.50 -7.65
N ILE A 29 -5.09 15.57 -6.69
CA ILE A 29 -4.75 16.79 -5.96
C ILE A 29 -3.52 17.53 -6.55
N GLY A 30 -3.05 17.13 -7.75
CA GLY A 30 -1.99 17.82 -8.49
C GLY A 30 -0.57 17.59 -7.96
N LEU A 31 -0.31 16.46 -7.30
CA LEU A 31 1.02 16.10 -6.77
C LEU A 31 1.78 15.07 -7.61
N ASP A 32 1.24 14.67 -8.75
CA ASP A 32 1.86 13.68 -9.63
C ASP A 32 3.26 14.12 -10.12
N ARG A 33 3.42 15.38 -10.55
CA ARG A 33 4.73 15.89 -11.01
C ARG A 33 5.76 15.96 -9.89
N ASP A 34 5.35 16.41 -8.70
CA ASP A 34 6.22 16.48 -7.53
C ASP A 34 6.72 15.07 -7.13
N VAL A 35 5.80 14.09 -7.11
CA VAL A 35 6.12 12.70 -6.83
C VAL A 35 7.04 12.13 -7.92
N GLU A 36 6.72 12.34 -9.18
CA GLU A 36 7.52 11.85 -10.31
C GLU A 36 8.96 12.40 -10.22
N GLN A 37 9.14 13.68 -9.92
CA GLN A 37 10.45 14.33 -9.88
C GLN A 37 11.42 13.69 -8.88
N VAL A 38 10.92 13.26 -7.71
CA VAL A 38 11.75 12.72 -6.63
C VAL A 38 11.75 11.20 -6.54
N SER A 39 10.85 10.53 -7.24
CA SER A 39 10.81 9.07 -7.31
C SER A 39 12.06 8.51 -8.00
N SER A 40 12.45 7.29 -7.61
CA SER A 40 13.62 6.64 -8.18
C SER A 40 13.51 6.48 -9.71
N LYS A 41 14.60 6.79 -10.42
CA LYS A 41 14.66 6.78 -11.89
C LYS A 41 15.43 5.57 -12.43
N GLY A 42 15.38 5.36 -13.75
CA GLY A 42 16.33 4.49 -14.45
C GLY A 42 16.04 2.99 -14.37
N HIS A 43 14.76 2.62 -14.24
CA HIS A 43 14.32 1.22 -14.17
C HIS A 43 14.96 0.45 -13.00
N CYS A 44 14.99 1.06 -11.81
CA CYS A 44 15.53 0.43 -10.60
C CYS A 44 14.61 -0.64 -10.01
N MET A 45 13.31 -0.61 -10.32
CA MET A 45 12.31 -1.55 -9.79
C MET A 45 11.97 -2.71 -10.73
N VAL A 46 12.82 -3.07 -11.69
CA VAL A 46 12.41 -4.03 -12.73
C VAL A 46 12.22 -5.44 -12.17
N HIS A 47 13.08 -5.84 -11.23
CA HIS A 47 13.10 -7.21 -10.72
C HIS A 47 13.14 -7.27 -9.19
N THR A 48 12.67 -8.41 -8.68
CA THR A 48 13.04 -8.94 -7.37
C THR A 48 13.98 -10.13 -7.60
N ARG A 49 15.07 -10.19 -6.84
CA ARG A 49 16.12 -11.22 -6.96
C ARG A 49 16.20 -12.07 -5.70
N TRP A 50 16.51 -13.35 -5.86
CA TRP A 50 16.92 -14.26 -4.78
C TRP A 50 18.35 -14.72 -5.04
N CYS A 51 19.21 -14.62 -4.03
CA CYS A 51 20.64 -14.81 -4.21
C CYS A 51 21.36 -15.21 -2.93
N HIS A 52 22.59 -15.71 -3.11
CA HIS A 52 23.51 -16.03 -2.02
C HIS A 52 24.05 -14.76 -1.34
N SER A 53 24.52 -13.81 -2.14
CA SER A 53 24.95 -12.48 -1.75
C SER A 53 24.72 -11.52 -2.92
N MET A 54 24.89 -10.22 -2.71
CA MET A 54 24.76 -9.24 -3.77
C MET A 54 25.73 -9.51 -4.91
N ALA A 55 26.98 -9.88 -4.60
CA ALA A 55 28.01 -10.26 -5.56
C ALA A 55 27.90 -11.71 -6.06
N GLY A 56 27.40 -12.62 -5.21
CA GLY A 56 27.39 -14.07 -5.44
C GLY A 56 26.32 -14.58 -6.39
N GLU A 57 26.09 -15.90 -6.30
CA GLU A 57 25.15 -16.65 -7.14
C GLU A 57 23.73 -16.10 -7.03
N GLU A 58 23.03 -16.11 -8.16
CA GLU A 58 21.63 -15.77 -8.25
C GLU A 58 20.80 -17.04 -8.43
N TYR A 59 19.95 -17.34 -7.45
CA TYR A 59 19.08 -18.52 -7.48
C TYR A 59 17.88 -18.31 -8.39
N ALA A 60 17.29 -17.11 -8.32
CA ALA A 60 16.10 -16.76 -9.10
C ALA A 60 15.95 -15.26 -9.29
N ARG A 61 15.16 -14.89 -10.29
CA ARG A 61 14.75 -13.53 -10.59
C ARG A 61 13.33 -13.52 -11.14
N LEU A 62 12.53 -12.60 -10.64
CA LEU A 62 11.21 -12.30 -11.19
C LEU A 62 11.15 -10.84 -11.59
N TYR A 63 10.33 -10.55 -12.58
CA TYR A 63 9.88 -9.19 -12.82
C TYR A 63 8.97 -8.74 -11.68
N SER A 64 8.94 -7.43 -11.44
CA SER A 64 8.16 -6.85 -10.35
C SER A 64 7.42 -5.59 -10.82
N TRP A 65 6.35 -5.23 -10.11
CA TRP A 65 5.70 -3.93 -10.23
C TRP A 65 5.22 -3.60 -11.66
N GLY A 66 4.70 -4.62 -12.36
CA GLY A 66 4.20 -4.49 -13.73
C GLY A 66 5.26 -4.46 -14.84
N ASN A 67 6.53 -4.75 -14.53
CA ASN A 67 7.60 -4.77 -15.52
C ASN A 67 7.69 -6.08 -16.33
N ASP A 68 6.94 -7.14 -15.98
CA ASP A 68 6.83 -8.35 -16.80
C ASP A 68 6.16 -7.99 -18.12
N LEU A 69 6.80 -8.30 -19.25
CA LEU A 69 6.25 -8.08 -20.59
C LEU A 69 4.87 -8.74 -20.79
N ARG A 70 4.58 -9.84 -20.08
CA ARG A 70 3.29 -10.54 -20.13
C ARG A 70 2.18 -9.81 -19.40
N ARG A 71 2.53 -8.92 -18.45
CA ARG A 71 1.61 -8.21 -17.55
C ARG A 71 1.63 -6.69 -17.73
N LYS A 72 2.63 -6.16 -18.42
CA LYS A 72 2.80 -4.71 -18.64
C LYS A 72 1.55 -4.07 -19.25
N GLY A 73 0.94 -4.76 -20.21
CA GLY A 73 -0.33 -4.31 -20.80
C GLY A 73 -1.49 -4.24 -19.80
N ASP A 74 -1.54 -5.13 -18.81
CA ASP A 74 -2.57 -5.09 -17.75
C ASP A 74 -2.39 -3.83 -16.88
N TYR A 75 -1.15 -3.51 -16.50
CA TYR A 75 -0.84 -2.32 -15.70
C TYR A 75 -1.11 -1.01 -16.46
N GLU A 76 -0.63 -0.89 -17.70
CA GLU A 76 -0.84 0.31 -18.53
C GLU A 76 -2.32 0.55 -18.87
N MET A 77 -3.13 -0.50 -18.90
CA MET A 77 -4.57 -0.40 -19.12
C MET A 77 -5.35 -0.09 -17.84
N ALA A 78 -4.81 -0.44 -16.66
CA ALA A 78 -5.50 -0.27 -15.39
C ALA A 78 -5.51 1.19 -14.88
N SER A 79 -4.45 1.96 -15.15
CA SER A 79 -4.28 3.31 -14.59
C SER A 79 -3.49 4.23 -15.53
N PRO A 80 -3.71 5.56 -15.48
CA PRO A 80 -2.78 6.53 -16.09
C PRO A 80 -1.46 6.66 -15.31
N CYS A 81 -1.40 6.18 -14.07
CA CYS A 81 -0.22 6.23 -13.21
C CYS A 81 0.60 4.93 -13.34
N GLN A 82 1.90 5.01 -13.06
CA GLN A 82 2.79 3.85 -12.99
C GLN A 82 3.33 3.69 -11.56
N PRO A 83 3.52 2.46 -11.04
CA PRO A 83 4.11 2.26 -9.73
C PRO A 83 5.44 3.01 -9.56
N ALA A 84 5.66 3.59 -8.37
CA ALA A 84 6.81 4.43 -8.08
C ALA A 84 7.56 3.98 -6.82
N ASP A 85 8.89 4.09 -6.82
CA ASP A 85 9.73 3.95 -5.63
C ASP A 85 10.01 5.34 -5.04
N ILE A 86 9.29 5.71 -3.99
CA ILE A 86 9.42 6.99 -3.29
C ILE A 86 9.38 6.75 -1.77
N PRO A 87 10.54 6.75 -1.08
CA PRO A 87 10.57 6.58 0.37
C PRO A 87 9.83 7.69 1.12
N GLN A 88 9.32 7.39 2.31
CA GLN A 88 8.56 8.34 3.15
C GLN A 88 9.35 9.63 3.48
N THR A 89 10.68 9.55 3.53
CA THR A 89 11.55 10.73 3.70
C THR A 89 11.40 11.77 2.59
N LEU A 90 10.92 11.36 1.40
CA LEU A 90 10.67 12.24 0.27
C LEU A 90 9.19 12.54 0.09
N LEU A 91 8.32 11.55 0.30
CA LEU A 91 6.87 11.72 0.12
C LEU A 91 6.24 12.60 1.21
N GLU A 92 6.56 12.39 2.49
CA GLU A 92 5.93 13.16 3.58
C GLU A 92 6.17 14.67 3.46
N PRO A 93 7.39 15.18 3.17
CA PRO A 93 7.60 16.61 2.94
C PRO A 93 6.75 17.20 1.82
N ILE A 94 6.52 16.46 0.71
CA ILE A 94 5.65 16.89 -0.38
C ILE A 94 4.22 17.09 0.13
N LEU A 95 3.71 16.13 0.90
CA LEU A 95 2.35 16.20 1.48
C LEU A 95 2.21 17.34 2.48
N ILE A 96 3.19 17.52 3.38
CA ILE A 96 3.18 18.63 4.36
C ILE A 96 3.21 19.98 3.63
N ARG A 97 4.08 20.14 2.64
CA ARG A 97 4.17 21.37 1.83
C ARG A 97 2.85 21.66 1.11
N HIS A 98 2.23 20.64 0.52
CA HIS A 98 0.93 20.79 -0.13
C HIS A 98 -0.15 21.21 0.86
N ALA A 99 -0.22 20.58 2.04
CA ALA A 99 -1.19 20.92 3.06
C ALA A 99 -1.02 22.37 3.55
N THR A 100 0.21 22.80 3.86
CA THR A 100 0.47 24.17 4.34
C THR A 100 0.20 25.24 3.29
N HIS A 101 0.54 24.99 2.02
CA HIS A 101 0.15 25.87 0.90
C HIS A 101 -1.38 25.96 0.73
N ASN A 102 -2.11 24.89 1.06
CA ASN A 102 -3.57 24.86 1.09
C ASN A 102 -4.16 25.27 2.45
N LYS A 103 -3.43 26.09 3.22
CA LYS A 103 -3.89 26.74 4.46
C LYS A 103 -4.16 25.79 5.64
N PHE A 104 -3.72 24.53 5.57
CA PHE A 104 -3.76 23.66 6.74
C PHE A 104 -2.69 24.10 7.75
N GLN A 105 -3.13 24.32 8.98
CA GLN A 105 -2.23 24.56 10.11
C GLN A 105 -1.61 23.23 10.56
N VAL A 106 -0.28 23.18 10.55
CA VAL A 106 0.52 22.01 10.95
C VAL A 106 1.38 22.39 12.15
N ARG A 107 1.36 21.56 13.21
CA ARG A 107 2.18 21.75 14.41
C ARG A 107 2.94 20.46 14.76
N PHE A 108 4.25 20.49 14.60
CA PHE A 108 5.14 19.45 15.11
C PHE A 108 5.44 19.66 16.60
N ASP A 109 6.18 18.73 17.20
CA ASP A 109 6.45 18.69 18.65
C ASP A 109 5.20 18.88 19.53
N THR A 110 4.05 18.41 19.06
CA THR A 110 2.78 18.54 19.76
C THR A 110 2.17 17.17 19.93
N VAL A 111 1.92 16.75 21.18
CA VAL A 111 1.31 15.46 21.50
C VAL A 111 -0.09 15.66 22.06
N ARG A 112 -1.05 14.88 21.59
CA ARG A 112 -2.38 14.79 22.21
C ARG A 112 -2.31 13.87 23.42
N THR A 113 -2.72 14.36 24.58
CA THR A 113 -2.73 13.60 25.83
C THR A 113 -4.06 12.92 26.09
N SER A 114 -5.17 13.64 25.88
CA SER A 114 -6.54 13.14 26.07
C SER A 114 -7.51 13.83 25.11
N PHE A 115 -8.72 13.30 24.97
CA PHE A 115 -9.85 14.03 24.40
C PHE A 115 -11.13 13.67 25.14
N THR A 116 -12.13 14.54 25.13
CA THR A 116 -13.47 14.25 25.65
C THR A 116 -14.49 14.63 24.60
N LYS A 117 -15.59 13.87 24.52
CA LYS A 117 -16.72 14.18 23.66
C LYS A 117 -17.89 14.58 24.54
N ASP A 118 -18.50 15.72 24.24
CA ASP A 118 -19.73 16.13 24.90
C ASP A 118 -20.91 15.37 24.25
N GLU A 119 -21.61 14.54 25.02
CA GLU A 119 -22.71 13.71 24.51
C GLU A 119 -23.93 14.52 24.05
N LYS A 120 -24.11 15.76 24.54
CA LYS A 120 -25.26 16.61 24.18
C LYS A 120 -25.00 17.40 22.90
N THR A 121 -23.78 17.93 22.76
CA THR A 121 -23.42 18.82 21.65
C THR A 121 -22.63 18.11 20.54
N GLY A 122 -22.08 16.92 20.82
CA GLY A 122 -21.17 16.21 19.93
C GLY A 122 -19.79 16.87 19.81
N GLN A 123 -19.53 17.96 20.52
CA GLN A 123 -18.26 18.68 20.44
C GLN A 123 -17.13 17.87 21.07
N ILE A 124 -15.99 17.82 20.38
CA ILE A 124 -14.79 17.12 20.86
C ILE A 124 -13.80 18.15 21.39
N THR A 125 -13.35 17.96 22.62
CA THR A 125 -12.30 18.76 23.26
C THR A 125 -11.04 17.93 23.37
N ALA A 126 -10.02 18.24 22.56
CA ALA A 126 -8.72 17.57 22.60
C ALA A 126 -7.75 18.35 23.49
N THR A 127 -7.10 17.65 24.42
CA THR A 127 -6.02 18.21 25.25
C THR A 127 -4.68 17.91 24.59
N LEU A 128 -3.91 18.97 24.35
CA LEU A 128 -2.62 18.91 23.67
C LEU A 128 -1.52 19.44 24.58
N ARG A 129 -0.33 18.87 24.46
CA ARG A 129 0.89 19.35 25.10
C ARG A 129 1.92 19.67 24.04
N ASP A 130 2.38 20.91 24.03
CA ASP A 130 3.53 21.36 23.25
C ASP A 130 4.81 20.87 23.95
N LYS A 131 5.62 20.04 23.27
CA LYS A 131 6.82 19.41 23.84
C LYS A 131 7.99 20.38 23.99
N PHE A 132 7.96 21.52 23.29
CA PHE A 132 9.01 22.52 23.37
C PHE A 132 8.81 23.43 24.60
N SER A 133 7.60 23.97 24.74
CA SER A 133 7.24 24.88 25.85
C SER A 133 6.71 24.16 27.10
N ASN A 134 6.37 22.87 26.99
CA ASN A 134 5.61 22.10 28.00
C ASN A 134 4.22 22.67 28.33
N LEU A 135 3.71 23.61 27.54
CA LEU A 135 2.39 24.18 27.76
C LEU A 135 1.30 23.17 27.35
N GLU A 136 0.35 22.97 28.26
CA GLU A 136 -0.88 22.22 27.97
C GLU A 136 -2.00 23.18 27.59
N TYR A 137 -2.73 22.85 26.53
CA TYR A 137 -3.85 23.64 26.04
C TYR A 137 -4.91 22.74 25.41
N LYS A 138 -6.12 23.29 25.24
CA LYS A 138 -7.28 22.56 24.72
C LYS A 138 -7.75 23.13 23.40
N ILE A 139 -8.25 22.25 22.54
CA ILE A 139 -8.86 22.62 21.27
C ILE A 139 -10.24 21.97 21.16
N ASN A 140 -11.23 22.79 20.83
CA ASN A 140 -12.57 22.34 20.49
C ASN A 140 -12.64 22.11 18.98
N THR A 141 -13.12 20.94 18.58
CA THR A 141 -13.25 20.52 17.19
C THR A 141 -14.54 19.72 16.99
N LYS A 142 -15.06 19.72 15.76
CA LYS A 142 -16.19 18.87 15.36
C LYS A 142 -15.76 17.44 15.06
N TYR A 143 -14.56 17.29 14.49
CA TYR A 143 -14.02 15.99 14.08
C TYR A 143 -12.66 15.74 14.71
N LEU A 144 -12.38 14.47 14.99
CA LEU A 144 -11.07 13.98 15.39
C LEU A 144 -10.65 12.85 14.45
N PHE A 145 -9.52 13.03 13.77
CA PHE A 145 -8.95 12.03 12.87
C PHE A 145 -7.75 11.35 13.55
N GLY A 146 -7.90 10.06 13.89
CA GLY A 146 -6.87 9.23 14.50
C GLY A 146 -5.90 8.67 13.46
N ALA A 147 -4.92 9.47 13.05
CA ALA A 147 -3.82 9.08 12.15
C ALA A 147 -2.48 8.95 12.91
N ASP A 148 -2.52 8.47 14.15
CA ASP A 148 -1.40 8.45 15.11
C ASP A 148 -0.60 7.13 15.15
N GLY A 149 -0.75 6.31 14.10
CA GLY A 149 0.12 5.17 13.80
C GLY A 149 -0.13 3.91 14.65
N ALA A 150 0.79 2.95 14.55
CA ALA A 150 0.64 1.59 15.10
C ALA A 150 0.46 1.52 16.63
N GLN A 151 0.75 2.57 17.38
CA GLN A 151 0.49 2.64 18.83
C GLN A 151 -0.60 3.66 19.17
N SER A 152 -1.57 3.81 18.26
CA SER A 152 -2.64 4.81 18.34
C SER A 152 -3.25 4.91 19.74
N GLN A 153 -3.16 6.12 20.29
CA GLN A 153 -3.77 6.49 21.55
C GLN A 153 -5.24 6.83 21.34
N VAL A 154 -5.63 7.26 20.13
CA VAL A 154 -7.05 7.49 19.79
C VAL A 154 -7.82 6.18 19.80
N VAL A 155 -7.30 5.15 19.14
CA VAL A 155 -7.88 3.78 19.13
C VAL A 155 -8.00 3.22 20.54
N LYS A 156 -6.95 3.37 21.37
CA LYS A 156 -6.97 2.93 22.77
C LYS A 156 -8.02 3.66 23.61
N GLN A 157 -8.15 4.97 23.44
CA GLN A 157 -9.08 5.77 24.23
C GLN A 157 -10.54 5.53 23.83
N LEU A 158 -10.79 5.23 22.55
CA LEU A 158 -12.10 4.80 22.05
C LEU A 158 -12.44 3.35 22.38
N ASP A 159 -11.47 2.57 22.88
CA ASP A 159 -11.58 1.13 23.09
C ASP A 159 -12.10 0.39 21.84
N LEU A 160 -11.56 0.76 20.65
CA LEU A 160 -11.97 0.09 19.42
C LEU A 160 -11.48 -1.36 19.43
N PRO A 161 -12.36 -2.34 19.15
CA PRO A 161 -11.98 -3.75 19.13
C PRO A 161 -10.94 -4.01 18.04
N LEU A 162 -9.85 -4.67 18.43
CA LEU A 162 -8.74 -5.04 17.56
C LEU A 162 -8.66 -6.57 17.45
N GLU A 163 -8.83 -7.09 16.24
CA GLU A 163 -8.52 -8.48 15.91
C GLU A 163 -6.99 -8.60 15.80
N ARG A 164 -6.38 -9.37 16.71
CA ARG A 164 -4.93 -9.55 16.80
C ARG A 164 -4.59 -11.01 16.55
N LYS A 165 -3.74 -11.28 15.56
CA LYS A 165 -3.12 -12.60 15.40
C LYS A 165 -1.68 -12.59 15.93
N PRO A 166 -1.09 -13.76 16.22
CA PRO A 166 0.31 -13.83 16.62
C PRO A 166 1.20 -13.10 15.61
N GLY A 167 2.12 -12.25 16.09
CA GLY A 167 3.05 -11.55 15.23
C GLY A 167 4.00 -12.50 14.50
N GLN A 168 4.53 -12.08 13.36
CA GLN A 168 5.40 -12.90 12.51
C GLN A 168 6.90 -12.71 12.80
N GLY A 169 7.24 -12.10 13.95
CA GLY A 169 8.60 -11.95 14.43
C GLY A 169 9.15 -10.52 14.40
N LEU A 170 10.45 -10.41 14.66
CA LEU A 170 11.24 -9.19 14.67
C LEU A 170 11.90 -8.99 13.30
N ALA A 171 12.01 -7.74 12.86
CA ALA A 171 12.88 -7.38 11.74
C ALA A 171 13.79 -6.21 12.15
N ILE A 172 15.03 -6.24 11.66
CA ILE A 172 16.06 -5.25 11.97
C ILE A 172 16.46 -4.55 10.68
N ASN A 173 16.18 -3.25 10.63
CA ASN A 173 16.53 -2.38 9.52
C ASN A 173 17.91 -1.77 9.77
N VAL A 174 18.88 -2.08 8.92
CA VAL A 174 20.21 -1.47 8.91
C VAL A 174 20.31 -0.58 7.66
N LEU A 175 20.30 0.74 7.86
CA LEU A 175 20.49 1.71 6.79
C LEU A 175 21.98 1.84 6.48
N VAL A 176 22.36 1.58 5.24
CA VAL A 176 23.75 1.46 4.80
C VAL A 176 24.01 2.38 3.61
N LYS A 177 25.16 3.05 3.63
CA LYS A 177 25.73 3.70 2.45
C LYS A 177 26.82 2.80 1.86
N ALA A 178 26.61 2.36 0.62
CA ALA A 178 27.52 1.52 -0.14
C ALA A 178 27.22 1.67 -1.63
N ASN A 179 28.23 1.97 -2.45
CA ASN A 179 28.07 2.04 -3.90
C ASN A 179 28.12 0.62 -4.49
N LEU A 180 26.95 0.04 -4.76
CA LEU A 180 26.81 -1.30 -5.32
C LEU A 180 26.48 -1.27 -6.82
N SER A 181 26.76 -0.15 -7.51
CA SER A 181 26.39 0.04 -8.91
C SER A 181 27.00 -1.01 -9.85
N HIS A 182 28.23 -1.48 -9.56
CA HIS A 182 28.90 -2.55 -10.31
C HIS A 182 28.19 -3.90 -10.17
N LEU A 183 27.56 -4.17 -9.03
CA LEU A 183 26.86 -5.43 -8.78
C LEU A 183 25.48 -5.47 -9.43
N VAL A 184 24.79 -4.34 -9.58
CA VAL A 184 23.38 -4.29 -10.03
C VAL A 184 23.19 -3.84 -11.48
N LYS A 185 24.24 -3.36 -12.15
CA LYS A 185 24.20 -2.82 -13.53
C LYS A 185 23.42 -3.71 -14.52
N HIS A 186 23.60 -5.02 -14.46
CA HIS A 186 22.99 -6.01 -15.37
C HIS A 186 21.81 -6.79 -14.75
N ARG A 187 21.45 -6.45 -13.51
CA ARG A 187 20.43 -7.13 -12.72
C ARG A 187 19.65 -6.14 -11.86
N LYS A 188 19.18 -5.06 -12.50
CA LYS A 188 18.47 -3.98 -11.84
C LYS A 188 17.22 -4.50 -11.15
N GLY A 189 17.18 -4.32 -9.83
CA GLY A 189 16.06 -4.65 -8.98
C GLY A 189 16.11 -3.79 -7.74
N ASN A 190 14.97 -3.56 -7.11
CA ASN A 190 14.88 -2.76 -5.90
C ASN A 190 14.84 -3.62 -4.64
N LEU A 191 14.59 -4.93 -4.78
CA LEU A 191 14.53 -5.91 -3.71
C LEU A 191 15.41 -7.13 -4.04
N HIS A 192 16.26 -7.51 -3.09
CA HIS A 192 17.14 -8.67 -3.20
C HIS A 192 17.04 -9.49 -1.93
N TRP A 193 16.44 -10.66 -2.01
CA TRP A 193 16.45 -11.65 -0.95
C TRP A 193 17.80 -12.34 -0.91
N VAL A 194 18.48 -12.24 0.23
CA VAL A 194 19.83 -12.76 0.45
C VAL A 194 19.75 -13.90 1.46
N MET A 195 20.16 -15.09 1.02
CA MET A 195 20.09 -16.33 1.81
C MET A 195 21.37 -17.15 1.60
N GLN A 196 22.04 -17.47 2.70
CA GLN A 196 23.32 -18.20 2.74
C GLN A 196 23.16 -19.52 3.52
N PRO A 197 22.33 -20.47 3.03
CA PRO A 197 22.03 -21.71 3.76
C PRO A 197 23.26 -22.59 4.04
N ASP A 198 24.34 -22.40 3.28
CA ASP A 198 25.61 -23.12 3.38
C ASP A 198 26.60 -22.52 4.40
N LYS A 199 26.24 -21.43 5.09
CA LYS A 199 27.09 -20.71 6.05
C LYS A 199 26.42 -20.56 7.41
N GLU A 200 27.28 -20.50 8.43
CA GLU A 200 26.87 -20.00 9.75
C GLU A 200 26.51 -18.52 9.68
N HIS A 201 25.60 -18.09 10.55
CA HIS A 201 25.13 -16.72 10.60
C HIS A 201 24.82 -16.32 12.05
N PRO A 202 24.88 -15.02 12.37
CA PRO A 202 24.46 -14.54 13.67
C PRO A 202 22.95 -14.72 13.87
N GLU A 203 22.52 -14.87 15.14
CA GLU A 203 21.10 -15.05 15.49
C GLU A 203 20.21 -13.90 15.03
N PHE A 204 20.75 -12.68 14.92
CA PHE A 204 19.99 -11.49 14.50
C PHE A 204 19.82 -11.35 12.99
N GLY A 205 20.41 -12.22 12.18
CA GLY A 205 20.46 -12.03 10.72
C GLY A 205 20.68 -13.32 9.92
N TRP A 206 19.82 -14.32 10.12
CA TRP A 206 19.85 -15.56 9.33
C TRP A 206 19.68 -15.31 7.84
N MET A 207 18.73 -14.44 7.48
CA MET A 207 18.51 -14.00 6.11
C MET A 207 18.20 -12.51 6.08
N GLY A 208 18.13 -11.93 4.88
CA GLY A 208 17.67 -10.57 4.77
C GLY A 208 17.20 -10.15 3.39
N ILE A 209 16.64 -8.95 3.35
CA ILE A 209 16.28 -8.27 2.12
C ILE A 209 17.17 -7.04 1.98
N VAL A 210 17.93 -6.97 0.90
CA VAL A 210 18.72 -5.79 0.52
C VAL A 210 17.88 -4.96 -0.43
N ARG A 211 17.32 -3.88 0.11
CA ARG A 211 16.43 -2.96 -0.60
C ARG A 211 17.18 -1.69 -0.98
N THR A 212 16.98 -1.20 -2.20
CA THR A 212 17.52 0.10 -2.60
C THR A 212 16.75 1.26 -1.94
N VAL A 213 17.48 2.26 -1.44
CA VAL A 213 16.92 3.54 -0.93
C VAL A 213 17.26 4.68 -1.87
N LYS A 214 18.53 4.80 -2.26
CA LYS A 214 18.99 5.71 -3.32
C LYS A 214 19.80 4.91 -4.33
N PRO A 215 19.27 4.62 -5.52
CA PRO A 215 19.99 3.87 -6.54
C PRO A 215 21.32 4.58 -6.91
N TRP A 216 22.50 4.00 -6.72
CA TRP A 216 22.83 2.68 -6.15
C TRP A 216 23.82 2.80 -4.96
N ASP A 217 23.66 3.87 -4.18
CA ASP A 217 24.59 4.30 -3.13
C ASP A 217 24.04 4.16 -1.70
N GLU A 218 22.72 4.05 -1.53
CA GLU A 218 22.08 3.89 -0.22
C GLU A 218 21.09 2.73 -0.23
N TRP A 219 21.16 1.89 0.80
CA TRP A 219 20.49 0.61 0.89
C TRP A 219 19.93 0.38 2.28
N MET A 220 18.82 -0.35 2.36
CA MET A 220 18.26 -0.86 3.59
C MET A 220 18.47 -2.37 3.62
N PHE A 221 19.26 -2.84 4.57
CA PHE A 221 19.43 -4.25 4.87
C PHE A 221 18.42 -4.62 5.95
N ILE A 222 17.36 -5.31 5.55
CA ILE A 222 16.32 -5.80 6.46
C ILE A 222 16.73 -7.20 6.88
N LEU A 223 17.25 -7.35 8.09
CA LEU A 223 17.69 -8.62 8.66
C LEU A 223 16.55 -9.30 9.39
N PHE A 224 16.41 -10.60 9.16
CA PHE A 224 15.49 -11.46 9.88
C PHE A 224 16.27 -12.32 10.88
N PRO A 225 16.00 -12.17 12.19
CA PRO A 225 16.54 -13.04 13.21
C PRO A 225 16.04 -14.48 13.10
N ASN A 226 16.71 -15.39 13.80
CA ASN A 226 16.22 -16.74 14.05
C ASN A 226 14.84 -16.70 14.71
N ARG A 227 14.03 -17.74 14.48
CA ARG A 227 12.63 -17.79 14.96
C ARG A 227 12.51 -17.69 16.48
N ASP A 228 13.45 -18.31 17.19
CA ASP A 228 13.49 -18.34 18.66
C ASP A 228 14.45 -17.30 19.25
N CYS A 229 14.89 -16.33 18.44
CA CYS A 229 15.77 -15.25 18.88
C CYS A 229 15.09 -14.40 19.95
N ASP A 230 15.85 -13.98 20.97
CA ASP A 230 15.39 -12.98 21.94
C ASP A 230 14.98 -11.69 21.20
N PRO A 231 13.72 -11.22 21.33
CA PRO A 231 13.28 -9.96 20.74
C PRO A 231 14.14 -8.74 21.16
N ASN A 232 14.83 -8.83 22.29
CA ASN A 232 15.69 -7.79 22.80
C ASN A 232 17.12 -7.83 22.25
N ILE A 233 17.50 -8.84 21.45
CA ILE A 233 18.87 -9.06 20.94
C ILE A 233 19.58 -7.77 20.51
N GLN A 234 20.69 -7.42 21.15
CA GLN A 234 21.45 -6.22 20.78
C GLN A 234 22.77 -6.64 20.16
N ALA A 235 22.94 -6.35 18.87
CA ALA A 235 24.22 -6.39 18.22
C ALA A 235 24.84 -4.99 18.14
N THR A 236 26.16 -4.95 18.13
CA THR A 236 27.00 -3.78 17.93
C THR A 236 26.95 -3.31 16.48
N LYS A 237 27.40 -2.07 16.23
CA LYS A 237 27.45 -1.50 14.87
C LYS A 237 28.41 -2.31 13.99
N GLU A 238 29.49 -2.80 14.59
CA GLU A 238 30.53 -3.61 13.97
C GLU A 238 29.97 -4.97 13.53
N GLU A 239 29.22 -5.67 14.40
CA GLU A 239 28.55 -6.94 14.04
C GLU A 239 27.52 -6.77 12.92
N TYR A 240 26.74 -5.67 12.94
CA TYR A 240 25.84 -5.36 11.82
C TYR A 240 26.61 -5.08 10.53
N LEU A 241 27.74 -4.37 10.62
CA LEU A 241 28.57 -4.07 9.46
C LEU A 241 29.20 -5.34 8.88
N GLU A 242 29.68 -6.26 9.72
CA GLU A 242 30.17 -7.58 9.30
C GLU A 242 29.07 -8.34 8.55
N ARG A 243 27.85 -8.39 9.11
CA ARG A 243 26.74 -9.08 8.44
C ARG A 243 26.31 -8.41 7.13
N VAL A 244 26.34 -7.09 7.07
CA VAL A 244 26.13 -6.32 5.83
C VAL A 244 27.20 -6.69 4.81
N GLN A 245 28.46 -6.81 5.22
CA GLN A 245 29.55 -7.17 4.33
C GLN A 245 29.39 -8.59 3.78
N ASP A 246 28.99 -9.54 4.62
CA ASP A 246 28.69 -10.91 4.20
C ASP A 246 27.58 -10.95 3.14
N PHE A 247 26.56 -10.11 3.28
CA PHE A 247 25.46 -9.99 2.31
C PHE A 247 25.85 -9.25 1.04
N ILE A 248 26.81 -8.32 1.09
CA ILE A 248 27.40 -7.73 -0.11
C ILE A 248 28.21 -8.79 -0.85
N GLY A 249 29.13 -9.47 -0.15
CA GLY A 249 29.89 -10.61 -0.66
C GLY A 249 31.09 -10.26 -1.55
N ASP A 250 31.55 -9.01 -1.55
CA ASP A 250 32.80 -8.54 -2.16
C ASP A 250 33.46 -7.46 -1.29
N ASP A 251 34.59 -6.88 -1.68
CA ASP A 251 35.31 -5.89 -0.85
C ASP A 251 34.73 -4.46 -0.87
N THR A 252 33.46 -4.27 -1.27
CA THR A 252 32.87 -2.93 -1.35
C THR A 252 32.75 -2.28 0.02
N PRO A 253 33.29 -1.06 0.22
CA PRO A 253 33.14 -0.34 1.48
C PRO A 253 31.67 -0.02 1.79
N ALA A 254 31.26 -0.30 3.02
CA ALA A 254 29.94 -0.03 3.54
C ALA A 254 30.01 0.78 4.84
N GLU A 255 29.05 1.70 5.01
CA GLU A 255 28.91 2.51 6.23
C GLU A 255 27.50 2.33 6.80
N VAL A 256 27.39 1.85 8.04
CA VAL A 256 26.10 1.80 8.75
C VAL A 256 25.74 3.21 9.23
N LEU A 257 24.62 3.75 8.72
CA LEU A 257 24.10 5.06 9.04
C LEU A 257 23.10 5.02 10.21
N ASN A 258 22.25 4.00 10.25
CA ASN A 258 21.21 3.86 11.28
C ASN A 258 20.80 2.39 11.45
N VAL A 259 20.39 2.03 12.66
CA VAL A 259 19.79 0.72 12.95
C VAL A 259 18.47 0.94 13.67
N SER A 260 17.41 0.27 13.23
CA SER A 260 16.11 0.31 13.87
C SER A 260 15.44 -1.05 13.88
N LYS A 261 14.66 -1.33 14.93
CA LYS A 261 13.92 -2.58 15.09
C LYS A 261 12.44 -2.33 14.95
N TRP A 262 11.72 -3.28 14.38
CA TRP A 262 10.27 -3.22 14.31
C TRP A 262 9.66 -4.62 14.34
N PHE A 263 8.47 -4.71 14.93
CA PHE A 263 7.72 -5.96 15.04
C PHE A 263 6.74 -6.12 13.89
N ILE A 264 6.72 -7.31 13.30
CA ILE A 264 5.77 -7.68 12.26
C ILE A 264 4.46 -8.07 12.93
N ASN A 265 3.47 -7.18 12.89
CA ASN A 265 2.17 -7.37 13.52
C ASN A 265 1.10 -7.73 12.49
N GLU A 266 0.12 -8.56 12.88
CA GLU A 266 -1.12 -8.81 12.15
C GLU A 266 -2.29 -8.31 13.02
N ILE A 267 -2.66 -7.03 12.83
CA ILE A 267 -3.69 -6.38 13.64
C ILE A 267 -4.62 -5.56 12.75
N VAL A 268 -5.93 -5.80 12.87
CA VAL A 268 -6.96 -4.98 12.22
C VAL A 268 -7.99 -4.53 13.25
N ALA A 269 -8.44 -3.28 13.16
CA ALA A 269 -9.60 -2.83 13.92
C ALA A 269 -10.89 -3.38 13.28
N GLU A 270 -11.80 -3.91 14.08
CA GLU A 270 -13.12 -4.35 13.56
C GLU A 270 -13.98 -3.15 13.13
N ARG A 271 -13.67 -1.97 13.67
CA ARG A 271 -14.31 -0.69 13.33
C ARG A 271 -13.26 0.41 13.24
N TYR A 272 -13.41 1.30 12.26
CA TYR A 272 -12.50 2.42 12.01
C TYR A 272 -13.04 3.74 12.58
N SER A 273 -14.24 3.75 13.13
CA SER A 273 -14.89 4.97 13.60
C SER A 273 -15.79 4.72 14.81
N ASP A 274 -15.92 5.75 15.64
CA ASP A 274 -16.89 5.81 16.74
C ASP A 274 -18.01 6.79 16.36
N GLY A 275 -18.91 6.31 15.51
CA GLY A 275 -19.97 7.11 14.88
C GLY A 275 -19.41 8.14 13.87
N SER A 276 -20.09 9.28 13.75
CA SER A 276 -19.89 10.22 12.64
C SER A 276 -18.80 11.29 12.85
N TYR A 277 -18.07 11.29 13.97
CA TYR A 277 -17.18 12.41 14.32
C TYR A 277 -15.74 12.02 14.65
N ILE A 278 -15.48 10.76 15.03
CA ILE A 278 -14.14 10.28 15.34
C ILE A 278 -13.80 9.13 14.40
N HIS A 279 -12.78 9.33 13.56
CA HIS A 279 -12.40 8.38 12.52
C HIS A 279 -10.89 8.07 12.62
N CYS A 280 -10.54 6.81 12.77
CA CYS A 280 -9.16 6.33 12.77
C CYS A 280 -8.78 5.81 11.38
N LEU A 281 -7.55 6.03 10.96
CA LEU A 281 -7.07 5.72 9.60
C LEU A 281 -5.60 5.30 9.59
N GLY A 282 -5.21 4.59 8.54
CA GLY A 282 -3.84 4.09 8.38
C GLY A 282 -3.43 3.08 9.45
N ASP A 283 -2.13 3.08 9.80
CA ASP A 283 -1.54 2.17 10.79
C ASP A 283 -2.21 2.15 12.18
N ALA A 284 -3.03 3.17 12.48
CA ALA A 284 -3.88 3.16 13.67
C ALA A 284 -4.81 1.93 13.71
N VAL A 285 -5.38 1.58 12.56
CA VAL A 285 -6.46 0.60 12.41
C VAL A 285 -6.10 -0.62 11.56
N HIS A 286 -5.00 -0.59 10.81
CA HIS A 286 -4.51 -1.77 10.08
C HIS A 286 -2.98 -1.87 10.15
N ARG A 287 -2.46 -3.02 10.57
CA ARG A 287 -1.02 -3.26 10.76
C ARG A 287 -0.69 -4.63 10.18
N HIS A 288 0.30 -4.65 9.30
CA HIS A 288 0.67 -5.84 8.54
C HIS A 288 2.17 -5.86 8.22
N PRO A 289 2.72 -7.02 7.80
CA PRO A 289 4.05 -7.11 7.21
C PRO A 289 4.21 -6.17 6.00
N PRO A 290 5.43 -5.76 5.64
CA PRO A 290 5.70 -4.87 4.50
C PRO A 290 5.51 -5.54 3.14
N MET A 291 5.17 -6.84 3.12
CA MET A 291 4.90 -7.60 1.89
C MET A 291 3.85 -6.90 1.03
N ASN A 292 4.02 -6.98 -0.29
CA ASN A 292 3.25 -6.26 -1.31
C ASN A 292 3.36 -4.71 -1.26
N GLY A 293 3.98 -4.11 -0.23
CA GLY A 293 4.10 -2.65 -0.10
C GLY A 293 2.75 -1.91 0.11
N LEU A 294 1.72 -2.56 0.66
CA LEU A 294 0.35 -2.02 0.64
C LEU A 294 0.03 -0.95 1.69
N GLY A 295 0.84 -0.81 2.74
CA GLY A 295 0.47 -0.04 3.94
C GLY A 295 0.24 1.44 3.67
N SER A 296 1.29 2.16 3.25
CA SER A 296 1.19 3.59 2.91
C SER A 296 0.17 3.89 1.81
N ASN A 297 0.03 2.98 0.85
CA ASN A 297 -0.95 3.09 -0.24
C ASN A 297 -2.38 3.06 0.29
N THR A 298 -2.64 2.21 1.27
CA THR A 298 -3.95 2.10 1.93
C THR A 298 -4.22 3.32 2.80
N CYS A 299 -3.23 3.81 3.54
CA CYS A 299 -3.34 5.03 4.34
C CYS A 299 -3.76 6.24 3.51
N ILE A 300 -3.17 6.43 2.32
CA ILE A 300 -3.53 7.52 1.40
C ILE A 300 -4.99 7.36 0.94
N GLN A 301 -5.40 6.14 0.58
CA GLN A 301 -6.75 5.87 0.13
C GLN A 301 -7.81 6.01 1.24
N ASP A 302 -7.49 5.68 2.49
CA ASP A 302 -8.38 5.92 3.64
C ASP A 302 -8.68 7.42 3.79
N ALA A 303 -7.62 8.25 3.75
CA ALA A 303 -7.77 9.69 3.83
C ALA A 303 -8.55 10.25 2.62
N PHE A 304 -8.28 9.76 1.42
CA PHE A 304 -8.96 10.19 0.19
C PHE A 304 -10.45 9.84 0.20
N ASN A 305 -10.81 8.66 0.70
CA ASN A 305 -12.20 8.25 0.87
C ASN A 305 -12.96 9.12 1.89
N LEU A 306 -12.32 9.50 2.99
CA LEU A 306 -12.97 10.25 4.06
C LEU A 306 -13.08 11.75 3.77
N ALA A 307 -12.07 12.36 3.15
CA ALA A 307 -11.95 13.82 3.03
C ALA A 307 -13.15 14.48 2.31
N TRP A 308 -13.61 13.90 1.20
CA TRP A 308 -14.73 14.46 0.45
C TRP A 308 -16.06 14.33 1.21
N LYS A 309 -16.25 13.23 1.95
CA LYS A 309 -17.45 12.98 2.75
C LYS A 309 -17.58 14.04 3.84
N VAL A 310 -16.48 14.30 4.57
CA VAL A 310 -16.41 15.36 5.58
C VAL A 310 -16.71 16.72 4.95
N ALA A 311 -16.11 17.03 3.80
CA ALA A 311 -16.35 18.29 3.11
C ALA A 311 -17.81 18.47 2.67
N TYR A 312 -18.48 17.39 2.27
CA TYR A 312 -19.87 17.42 1.83
C TYR A 312 -20.84 17.56 3.00
N VAL A 313 -20.60 16.85 4.10
CA VAL A 313 -21.39 16.99 5.33
C VAL A 313 -21.25 18.38 5.92
N GLU A 314 -20.03 18.94 5.99
CA GLU A 314 -19.81 20.29 6.51
C GLU A 314 -20.46 21.39 5.65
N LYS A 315 -20.63 21.15 4.35
CA LYS A 315 -21.35 22.06 3.44
C LYS A 315 -22.86 21.87 3.46
N GLY A 316 -23.39 20.90 4.23
CA GLY A 316 -24.81 20.56 4.25
C GLY A 316 -25.33 19.94 2.95
N ILE A 317 -24.44 19.48 2.07
CA ILE A 317 -24.81 18.84 0.79
C ILE A 317 -24.93 17.32 0.90
N ALA A 318 -24.54 16.74 2.04
CA ALA A 318 -24.76 15.33 2.37
C ALA A 318 -25.21 15.19 3.83
N SER A 319 -25.91 14.10 4.11
CA SER A 319 -26.30 13.70 5.45
C SER A 319 -25.08 13.23 6.26
N PRO A 320 -25.03 13.45 7.59
CA PRO A 320 -23.98 12.89 8.46
C PRO A 320 -23.81 11.38 8.35
N ALA A 321 -24.89 10.65 7.99
CA ALA A 321 -24.85 9.20 7.76
C ALA A 321 -23.85 8.79 6.66
N LEU A 322 -23.52 9.70 5.72
CA LEU A 322 -22.49 9.45 4.72
C LEU A 322 -21.12 9.18 5.36
N LEU A 323 -20.82 9.75 6.54
CA LEU A 323 -19.54 9.51 7.23
C LEU A 323 -19.42 8.08 7.76
N ASP A 324 -20.54 7.44 8.10
CA ASP A 324 -20.55 6.06 8.58
C ASP A 324 -20.07 5.09 7.48
N THR A 325 -20.22 5.48 6.20
CA THR A 325 -19.76 4.69 5.05
C THR A 325 -18.23 4.56 5.01
N TYR A 326 -17.47 5.45 5.65
CA TYR A 326 -16.02 5.29 5.74
C TYR A 326 -15.66 3.96 6.40
N ASN A 327 -16.36 3.58 7.46
CA ASN A 327 -16.15 2.30 8.12
C ASN A 327 -16.54 1.13 7.20
N THR A 328 -17.74 1.16 6.61
CA THR A 328 -18.25 0.04 5.79
C THR A 328 -17.45 -0.16 4.50
N GLU A 329 -16.81 0.89 4.00
CA GLU A 329 -16.00 0.83 2.79
C GLU A 329 -14.53 0.49 3.06
N ARG A 330 -13.91 1.09 4.08
CA ARG A 330 -12.46 0.99 4.30
C ARG A 330 -12.04 -0.13 5.22
N GLN A 331 -12.87 -0.51 6.19
CA GLN A 331 -12.55 -1.61 7.11
C GLN A 331 -12.38 -2.96 6.37
N PRO A 332 -13.28 -3.35 5.44
CA PRO A 332 -13.10 -4.58 4.69
C PRO A 332 -11.84 -4.55 3.80
N VAL A 333 -11.51 -3.39 3.21
CA VAL A 333 -10.29 -3.22 2.42
C VAL A 333 -9.06 -3.44 3.30
N GLY A 334 -8.96 -2.78 4.46
CA GLY A 334 -7.84 -2.98 5.36
C GLY A 334 -7.72 -4.43 5.85
N LYS A 335 -8.83 -5.10 6.16
CA LYS A 335 -8.82 -6.53 6.52
C LYS A 335 -8.31 -7.41 5.37
N SER A 336 -8.75 -7.16 4.13
CA SER A 336 -8.31 -7.93 2.96
C SER A 336 -6.80 -7.76 2.69
N ILE A 337 -6.29 -6.54 2.84
CA ILE A 337 -4.87 -6.20 2.62
C ILE A 337 -3.98 -6.84 3.68
N ILE A 338 -4.39 -6.78 4.95
CA ILE A 338 -3.69 -7.48 6.04
C ILE A 338 -3.66 -8.98 5.74
N THR A 339 -4.79 -9.57 5.39
CA THR A 339 -4.87 -11.00 5.06
C THR A 339 -3.87 -11.35 3.95
N ARG A 340 -3.90 -10.61 2.84
CA ARG A 340 -2.99 -10.84 1.71
C ARG A 340 -1.52 -10.67 2.08
N ALA A 341 -1.15 -9.61 2.80
CA ALA A 341 0.24 -9.36 3.19
C ALA A 341 0.79 -10.46 4.11
N ASN A 342 -0.06 -11.05 4.95
CA ASN A 342 0.32 -12.18 5.79
C ASN A 342 0.39 -13.49 4.99
N ASP A 343 -0.51 -13.71 4.03
CA ASP A 343 -0.43 -14.85 3.11
C ASP A 343 0.83 -14.78 2.25
N ALA A 344 1.21 -13.60 1.76
CA ALA A 344 2.46 -13.39 1.02
C ALA A 344 3.70 -13.77 1.86
N PHE A 345 3.69 -13.41 3.15
CA PHE A 345 4.75 -13.84 4.06
C PHE A 345 4.77 -15.36 4.25
N ARG A 346 3.59 -15.99 4.36
CA ARG A 346 3.47 -17.46 4.44
C ARG A 346 3.97 -18.15 3.17
N ASP A 347 3.70 -17.57 2.00
CA ASP A 347 4.21 -18.06 0.71
C ASP A 347 5.75 -18.14 0.69
N HIS A 348 6.44 -17.22 1.38
CA HIS A 348 7.91 -17.23 1.49
C HIS A 348 8.46 -18.38 2.33
N PHE A 349 7.70 -18.95 3.27
CA PHE A 349 8.16 -20.14 3.99
C PHE A 349 8.35 -21.33 3.06
N HIS A 350 7.48 -21.50 2.06
CA HIS A 350 7.61 -22.57 1.07
C HIS A 350 8.87 -22.40 0.21
N LEU A 351 9.24 -21.14 -0.05
CA LEU A 351 10.48 -20.81 -0.74
C LEU A 351 11.71 -21.13 0.12
N TRP A 352 11.70 -20.72 1.40
CA TRP A 352 12.80 -20.98 2.31
C TRP A 352 13.02 -22.48 2.54
N ASP A 353 11.92 -23.25 2.61
CA ASP A 353 11.97 -24.71 2.67
C ASP A 353 12.57 -25.31 1.39
N ALA A 354 12.13 -24.86 0.22
CA ALA A 354 12.65 -25.34 -1.06
C ALA A 354 14.16 -25.06 -1.22
N MET A 355 14.64 -23.93 -0.68
CA MET A 355 16.06 -23.54 -0.63
C MET A 355 16.87 -24.27 0.44
N GLY A 356 16.23 -25.02 1.34
CA GLY A 356 16.91 -25.65 2.48
C GLY A 356 17.41 -24.65 3.51
N ALA A 357 16.78 -23.48 3.62
CA ALA A 357 17.19 -22.47 4.59
C ALA A 357 16.67 -22.75 6.00
N LEU A 358 15.57 -23.51 6.14
CA LEU A 358 14.85 -23.71 7.41
C LEU A 358 15.59 -24.53 8.49
N PRO A 359 16.36 -25.59 8.18
CA PRO A 359 17.10 -26.33 9.20
C PRO A 359 18.10 -25.42 9.94
N GLU A 360 18.28 -25.64 11.24
CA GLU A 360 19.12 -24.78 12.07
C GLU A 360 20.61 -24.95 11.76
N LYS A 361 21.04 -26.20 11.51
CA LYS A 361 22.45 -26.57 11.38
C LYS A 361 22.90 -26.56 9.92
N VAL A 362 24.09 -26.00 9.66
CA VAL A 362 24.67 -25.99 8.30
C VAL A 362 24.85 -27.39 7.73
N GLU A 363 25.14 -28.39 8.56
CA GLU A 363 25.30 -29.79 8.14
C GLU A 363 24.01 -30.40 7.58
N GLU A 364 22.85 -29.89 8.01
CA GLU A 364 21.53 -30.31 7.53
C GLU A 364 21.11 -29.51 6.28
N ARG A 365 21.53 -28.24 6.20
CA ARG A 365 21.23 -27.35 5.06
C ARG A 365 22.08 -27.66 3.83
N ARG A 366 23.37 -27.92 4.00
CA ARG A 366 24.32 -28.06 2.88
C ARG A 366 23.95 -29.18 1.89
N PRO A 367 23.56 -30.40 2.32
CA PRO A 367 23.10 -31.44 1.40
C PRO A 367 21.88 -31.01 0.56
N ILE A 368 21.00 -30.17 1.12
CA ILE A 368 19.83 -29.66 0.41
C ILE A 368 20.23 -28.68 -0.70
N VAL A 369 21.18 -27.80 -0.40
CA VAL A 369 21.75 -26.85 -1.37
C VAL A 369 22.49 -27.59 -2.48
N ASP A 370 23.31 -28.58 -2.11
CA ASP A 370 24.05 -29.42 -3.06
C ASP A 370 23.11 -30.21 -3.98
N GLU A 371 21.98 -30.72 -3.45
CA GLU A 371 20.97 -31.41 -4.23
C GLU A 371 20.35 -30.50 -5.30
N LEU A 372 20.12 -29.21 -4.99
CA LEU A 372 19.59 -28.23 -5.95
C LEU A 372 20.50 -28.07 -7.17
N ALA A 373 21.82 -28.12 -6.97
CA ALA A 373 22.82 -28.09 -8.04
C ALA A 373 23.07 -29.45 -8.70
N SER A 374 22.65 -30.55 -8.08
CA SER A 374 22.97 -31.90 -8.54
C SER A 374 22.31 -32.25 -9.89
N PRO A 375 23.02 -32.95 -10.80
CA PRO A 375 22.47 -33.48 -12.04
C PRO A 375 21.73 -34.81 -11.80
N SER A 376 20.90 -34.88 -10.75
CA SER A 376 20.12 -36.06 -10.38
C SER A 376 18.62 -35.84 -10.63
N LEU A 377 17.83 -36.93 -10.63
CA LEU A 377 16.36 -36.83 -10.67
C LEU A 377 15.80 -36.07 -9.46
N GLN A 378 16.41 -36.26 -8.28
CA GLN A 378 16.04 -35.54 -7.06
C GLN A 378 16.34 -34.04 -7.20
N GLY A 379 17.50 -33.69 -7.75
CA GLY A 379 17.86 -32.30 -8.06
C GLY A 379 16.95 -31.65 -9.09
N GLU A 380 16.52 -32.39 -10.11
CA GLU A 380 15.53 -31.91 -11.08
C GLU A 380 14.19 -31.59 -10.42
N GLU A 381 13.68 -32.50 -9.59
CA GLU A 381 12.43 -32.32 -8.87
C GLU A 381 12.51 -31.14 -7.89
N ARG A 382 13.63 -31.00 -7.17
CA ARG A 382 13.85 -29.85 -6.29
C ARG A 382 13.88 -28.52 -7.05
N ARG A 383 14.57 -28.46 -8.20
CA ARG A 383 14.56 -27.27 -9.07
C ARG A 383 13.16 -26.96 -9.62
N ARG A 384 12.34 -27.98 -9.91
CA ARG A 384 10.94 -27.80 -10.32
C ARG A 384 10.13 -27.17 -9.18
N ARG A 385 10.18 -27.78 -7.98
CA ARG A 385 9.52 -27.24 -6.78
C ARG A 385 9.96 -25.81 -6.48
N PHE A 386 11.26 -25.52 -6.56
CA PHE A 386 11.81 -24.19 -6.35
C PHE A 386 11.25 -23.17 -7.37
N ARG A 387 11.17 -23.52 -8.65
CA ARG A 387 10.56 -22.65 -9.68
C ARG A 387 9.07 -22.42 -9.42
N ASP A 388 8.34 -23.42 -8.98
CA ASP A 388 6.91 -23.30 -8.72
C ASP A 388 6.63 -22.35 -7.54
N VAL A 389 7.37 -22.51 -6.43
CA VAL A 389 7.23 -21.62 -5.27
C VAL A 389 7.73 -20.20 -5.56
N ILE A 390 8.81 -20.04 -6.34
CA ILE A 390 9.23 -18.72 -6.85
C ILE A 390 8.09 -18.11 -7.65
N THR A 391 7.51 -18.84 -8.61
CA THR A 391 6.41 -18.33 -9.45
C THR A 391 5.22 -17.90 -8.61
N GLN A 392 4.89 -18.63 -7.54
CA GLN A 392 3.83 -18.27 -6.59
C GLN A 392 4.07 -16.91 -5.91
N THR A 393 5.32 -16.51 -5.65
CA THR A 393 5.62 -15.17 -5.11
C THR A 393 5.24 -14.02 -6.04
N SER A 394 4.90 -14.29 -7.30
CA SER A 394 4.35 -13.28 -8.23
C SER A 394 3.08 -12.61 -7.68
N HIS A 395 2.30 -13.28 -6.82
CA HIS A 395 1.15 -12.68 -6.13
C HIS A 395 1.55 -11.52 -5.20
N GLU A 396 2.81 -11.43 -4.80
CA GLU A 396 3.34 -10.28 -4.08
C GLU A 396 3.65 -9.12 -5.03
N PHE A 397 4.47 -9.38 -6.06
CA PHE A 397 5.04 -8.34 -6.91
C PHE A 397 4.15 -7.93 -8.10
N HIS A 398 3.08 -8.69 -8.36
CA HIS A 398 2.11 -8.49 -9.45
C HIS A 398 0.65 -8.55 -8.99
N GLY A 399 0.37 -8.28 -7.71
CA GLY A 399 -0.97 -8.28 -7.12
C GLY A 399 -1.86 -7.12 -7.57
N LEU A 400 -2.04 -6.93 -8.88
CA LEU A 400 -2.72 -5.78 -9.47
C LEU A 400 -4.18 -5.63 -9.00
N CYS A 401 -4.89 -6.74 -8.79
CA CYS A 401 -6.27 -6.68 -8.29
C CYS A 401 -6.32 -6.23 -6.83
N ILE A 402 -5.36 -6.65 -6.01
CA ILE A 402 -5.25 -6.17 -4.62
C ILE A 402 -4.99 -4.66 -4.59
N GLU A 403 -4.19 -4.16 -5.54
CA GLU A 403 -3.87 -2.73 -5.66
C GLU A 403 -5.04 -1.90 -6.18
N MET A 404 -5.80 -2.38 -7.19
CA MET A 404 -6.77 -1.57 -7.95
C MET A 404 -8.23 -2.02 -7.82
N GLY A 405 -8.47 -3.28 -7.47
CA GLY A 405 -9.75 -3.97 -7.49
C GLY A 405 -10.61 -3.79 -6.24
N GLN A 406 -10.47 -2.68 -5.52
CA GLN A 406 -11.36 -2.42 -4.37
C GLN A 406 -12.81 -2.27 -4.85
N ARG A 407 -13.72 -2.81 -4.04
CA ARG A 407 -15.16 -2.68 -4.26
C ARG A 407 -15.88 -2.28 -2.99
N TYR A 408 -16.73 -1.27 -3.10
CA TYR A 408 -17.60 -0.79 -2.04
C TYR A 408 -19.04 -1.27 -2.21
N SER A 409 -19.78 -1.30 -1.11
CA SER A 409 -21.19 -1.68 -1.07
C SER A 409 -21.91 -0.97 0.07
N GLY A 410 -23.23 -0.86 -0.01
CA GLY A 410 -24.07 -0.21 1.01
C GLY A 410 -24.27 1.28 0.72
N LEU A 411 -24.57 2.06 1.77
CA LEU A 411 -24.83 3.49 1.64
C LEU A 411 -23.68 4.22 0.91
N GLY A 412 -24.02 5.14 0.01
CA GLY A 412 -23.05 5.81 -0.87
C GLY A 412 -22.82 5.08 -2.20
N ILE A 413 -23.39 3.88 -2.38
CA ILE A 413 -23.44 3.10 -3.62
C ILE A 413 -24.91 2.74 -3.89
N TYR A 414 -25.37 2.96 -5.12
CA TYR A 414 -26.71 2.61 -5.58
C TYR A 414 -26.60 1.51 -6.64
N ASP A 415 -26.88 0.27 -6.25
CA ASP A 415 -26.84 -0.92 -7.10
C ASP A 415 -28.24 -1.54 -7.33
N ALA A 416 -29.31 -0.89 -6.87
CA ALA A 416 -30.68 -1.38 -7.01
C ALA A 416 -31.17 -1.50 -8.47
N ASP A 417 -30.51 -0.80 -9.42
CA ASP A 417 -30.80 -0.92 -10.86
C ASP A 417 -29.98 -2.02 -11.55
N GLU A 418 -29.07 -2.69 -10.84
CA GLU A 418 -28.27 -3.77 -11.43
C GLU A 418 -29.09 -5.06 -11.51
N PRO A 419 -29.06 -5.77 -12.64
CA PRO A 419 -29.86 -6.98 -12.84
C PRO A 419 -29.36 -8.18 -12.03
N ALA A 420 -28.10 -8.15 -11.60
CA ALA A 420 -27.46 -9.22 -10.84
C ALA A 420 -26.32 -8.65 -9.99
N PRO A 421 -25.97 -9.30 -8.86
CA PRO A 421 -24.78 -8.95 -8.10
C PRO A 421 -23.52 -9.06 -8.95
N TYR A 422 -22.57 -8.15 -8.73
CA TYR A 422 -21.27 -8.23 -9.39
C TYR A 422 -20.53 -9.53 -9.09
N SER A 423 -19.96 -10.08 -10.14
CA SER A 423 -19.04 -11.21 -10.12
C SER A 423 -17.86 -10.87 -11.04
N PRO A 424 -16.61 -11.10 -10.60
CA PRO A 424 -15.45 -10.88 -11.47
C PRO A 424 -15.51 -11.80 -12.69
N SER A 425 -14.97 -11.33 -13.81
CA SER A 425 -15.01 -12.04 -15.09
C SER A 425 -13.62 -12.37 -15.65
N GLY A 426 -13.56 -13.40 -16.50
CA GLY A 426 -12.32 -13.81 -17.17
C GLY A 426 -11.20 -14.17 -16.17
N LYS A 427 -9.98 -13.72 -16.46
CA LYS A 427 -8.80 -14.06 -15.63
C LYS A 427 -8.90 -13.61 -14.17
N ALA A 428 -9.68 -12.56 -13.90
CA ALA A 428 -9.92 -12.07 -12.54
C ALA A 428 -10.85 -12.99 -11.73
N ALA A 429 -11.66 -13.81 -12.40
CA ALA A 429 -12.44 -14.86 -11.74
C ALA A 429 -11.55 -16.05 -11.34
N ASP A 430 -10.56 -16.38 -12.18
CA ASP A 430 -9.63 -17.48 -11.94
C ASP A 430 -8.59 -17.13 -10.86
N ASP A 431 -8.05 -15.90 -10.91
CA ASP A 431 -7.08 -15.39 -9.94
C ASP A 431 -7.37 -13.91 -9.60
N PRO A 432 -8.15 -13.67 -8.53
CA PRO A 432 -8.55 -12.34 -8.10
C PRO A 432 -7.45 -11.58 -7.36
N ILE A 433 -6.21 -12.09 -7.31
CA ILE A 433 -5.06 -11.38 -6.76
C ILE A 433 -4.27 -10.75 -7.90
N LEU A 434 -3.93 -11.55 -8.91
CA LEU A 434 -3.11 -11.11 -10.04
C LEU A 434 -3.90 -10.27 -11.04
N HIS A 435 -5.15 -10.61 -11.32
CA HIS A 435 -5.89 -10.04 -12.44
C HIS A 435 -6.97 -9.07 -11.99
N TYR A 436 -6.85 -7.82 -12.43
CA TYR A 436 -7.81 -6.76 -12.16
C TYR A 436 -8.95 -6.79 -13.18
N ASP A 437 -10.20 -6.83 -12.70
CA ASP A 437 -11.40 -6.69 -13.53
C ASP A 437 -11.85 -5.21 -13.57
N ALA A 438 -11.62 -4.58 -14.71
CA ALA A 438 -12.00 -3.19 -14.94
C ALA A 438 -13.51 -3.09 -15.24
N SER A 439 -14.29 -2.67 -14.24
CA SER A 439 -15.75 -2.61 -14.31
C SER A 439 -16.33 -1.28 -13.85
N THR A 440 -17.42 -0.83 -14.49
CA THR A 440 -18.24 0.29 -14.03
C THR A 440 -19.35 -0.13 -13.08
N TYR A 441 -19.38 -1.37 -12.62
CA TYR A 441 -20.40 -1.82 -11.66
C TYR A 441 -20.36 -0.92 -10.40
N PRO A 442 -21.51 -0.51 -9.83
CA PRO A 442 -21.55 0.33 -8.65
C PRO A 442 -20.73 -0.24 -7.49
N GLY A 443 -19.82 0.58 -6.95
CA GLY A 443 -18.85 0.18 -5.94
C GLY A 443 -17.46 -0.10 -6.49
N CYS A 444 -17.27 -0.30 -7.79
CA CYS A 444 -15.95 -0.47 -8.40
C CYS A 444 -15.26 0.88 -8.61
N ARG A 445 -13.92 0.88 -8.60
CA ARG A 445 -13.10 2.01 -9.08
C ARG A 445 -13.39 2.27 -10.56
N LEU A 446 -13.55 3.54 -10.94
CA LEU A 446 -13.77 3.94 -12.33
C LEU A 446 -12.65 3.42 -13.23
N PRO A 447 -12.95 2.61 -14.26
CA PRO A 447 -11.94 2.13 -15.18
C PRO A 447 -11.21 3.23 -15.94
N HIS A 448 -9.89 3.09 -16.05
CA HIS A 448 -9.08 3.98 -16.87
C HIS A 448 -9.33 3.76 -18.36
N VAL A 449 -9.43 4.86 -19.09
CA VAL A 449 -9.39 4.90 -20.55
C VAL A 449 -8.73 6.19 -21.01
N TRP A 450 -7.92 6.11 -22.06
CA TRP A 450 -7.39 7.30 -22.72
C TRP A 450 -8.40 7.95 -23.63
N LEU A 451 -8.26 9.26 -23.67
CA LEU A 451 -9.22 10.19 -24.18
C LEU A 451 -8.38 11.29 -24.90
N ASN A 452 -8.49 11.54 -26.24
CA ASN A 452 -8.05 12.79 -26.96
C ASN A 452 -9.04 13.60 -27.88
N THR A 453 -9.31 14.90 -27.69
CA THR A 453 -10.29 15.73 -28.45
C THR A 453 -10.18 15.61 -29.98
N SER A 454 -11.28 15.84 -30.70
CA SER A 454 -11.39 15.68 -32.16
C SER A 454 -10.62 16.69 -33.03
N ILE A 455 -9.90 17.64 -32.43
CA ILE A 455 -9.10 18.66 -33.14
C ILE A 455 -7.68 18.64 -32.56
N PRO A 456 -6.61 18.45 -33.37
CA PRO A 456 -5.24 18.56 -32.89
C PRO A 456 -4.88 20.03 -32.57
N SER A 457 -4.48 20.30 -31.34
CA SER A 457 -3.85 21.56 -30.88
C SER A 457 -2.62 21.24 -30.02
N GLU A 458 -1.80 22.24 -29.67
CA GLU A 458 -0.69 22.04 -28.71
C GLU A 458 -1.20 21.42 -27.40
N PRO A 459 -0.43 20.51 -26.76
CA PRO A 459 -0.94 19.65 -25.70
C PRO A 459 -1.19 20.45 -24.42
N LEU A 460 -2.47 20.62 -24.06
CA LEU A 460 -2.93 20.90 -22.70
C LEU A 460 -3.56 19.63 -22.13
N GLU A 461 -3.23 19.32 -20.87
CA GLU A 461 -3.73 18.14 -20.16
C GLU A 461 -5.28 18.10 -20.14
N VAL A 462 -5.82 16.92 -20.48
CA VAL A 462 -7.22 16.45 -20.42
C VAL A 462 -8.01 16.40 -21.76
N LYS A 463 -8.19 15.15 -22.26
CA LYS A 463 -9.38 14.50 -22.89
C LYS A 463 -9.70 14.51 -24.41
N LEU A 464 -10.18 13.30 -24.77
CA LEU A 464 -11.20 12.56 -25.59
C LEU A 464 -11.33 12.23 -27.12
N GLY A 465 -10.90 11.02 -27.60
CA GLY A 465 -11.00 10.51 -29.00
C GLY A 465 -9.81 9.61 -29.48
N ARG A 466 -9.91 8.57 -30.33
CA ARG A 466 -11.00 7.76 -30.87
C ARG A 466 -10.65 6.26 -30.73
N ARG A 467 -11.46 5.51 -29.97
CA ARG A 467 -11.90 4.14 -30.32
C ARG A 467 -13.29 3.96 -29.74
N GLN A 468 -14.31 4.18 -30.58
CA GLN A 468 -15.72 4.03 -30.22
C GLN A 468 -16.06 2.57 -29.83
N GLN A 469 -15.28 1.59 -30.31
CA GLN A 469 -15.42 0.18 -29.90
C GLN A 469 -14.86 -0.16 -28.51
N ARG A 470 -13.90 0.63 -27.96
CA ARG A 470 -13.34 0.37 -26.61
C ARG A 470 -14.15 1.06 -25.51
N LYS A 471 -14.71 2.25 -25.78
CA LYS A 471 -15.65 2.94 -24.88
C LYS A 471 -16.87 2.07 -24.56
N LEU A 472 -17.44 1.43 -25.57
CA LEU A 472 -18.55 0.47 -25.42
C LEU A 472 -18.19 -0.73 -24.53
N ARG A 473 -16.93 -1.21 -24.59
CA ARG A 473 -16.50 -2.43 -23.90
C ARG A 473 -16.21 -2.24 -22.41
N VAL A 474 -15.75 -1.06 -22.00
CA VAL A 474 -15.38 -0.78 -20.59
C VAL A 474 -16.53 -0.16 -19.80
N ARG A 475 -17.38 0.67 -20.43
CA ARG A 475 -18.48 1.34 -19.71
C ARG A 475 -19.62 0.41 -19.30
N GLY A 476 -19.76 -0.74 -19.98
CA GLY A 476 -20.79 -1.75 -19.69
C GLY A 476 -22.23 -1.29 -19.92
N ILE A 477 -22.44 -0.16 -20.61
CA ILE A 477 -23.74 0.50 -20.86
C ILE A 477 -23.83 1.04 -22.30
N GLU A 478 -25.03 1.41 -22.76
CA GLU A 478 -25.28 1.99 -24.08
C GLU A 478 -24.74 3.42 -24.21
N ASP A 479 -24.75 4.00 -25.42
CA ASP A 479 -24.29 5.38 -25.68
C ASP A 479 -25.16 6.42 -24.96
N SER A 480 -26.43 6.10 -24.73
CA SER A 480 -27.42 6.93 -24.04
C SER A 480 -27.41 6.72 -22.52
N GLY A 481 -26.65 5.76 -22.01
CA GLY A 481 -26.57 5.48 -20.57
C GLY A 481 -25.74 6.51 -19.80
N ALA A 482 -25.73 6.37 -18.47
CA ALA A 482 -24.97 7.24 -17.56
C ALA A 482 -24.17 6.43 -16.52
N VAL A 483 -23.04 6.99 -16.08
CA VAL A 483 -22.25 6.51 -14.94
C VAL A 483 -22.02 7.69 -14.00
N LEU A 484 -22.45 7.57 -12.74
CA LEU A 484 -22.19 8.53 -11.68
C LEU A 484 -20.93 8.12 -10.91
N VAL A 485 -19.95 9.02 -10.90
CA VAL A 485 -18.64 8.78 -10.26
C VAL A 485 -18.50 9.73 -9.07
N ARG A 486 -18.10 9.18 -7.93
CA ARG A 486 -17.83 9.92 -6.69
C ARG A 486 -16.53 10.73 -6.77
N PRO A 487 -16.34 11.71 -5.88
CA PRO A 487 -15.07 12.45 -5.78
C PRO A 487 -13.85 11.55 -5.58
N ASP A 488 -14.01 10.40 -4.92
CA ASP A 488 -12.94 9.43 -4.69
C ASP A 488 -12.72 8.42 -5.83
N ARG A 489 -13.29 8.68 -7.02
CA ARG A 489 -13.16 7.87 -8.25
C ARG A 489 -13.88 6.52 -8.24
N PHE A 490 -14.74 6.25 -7.26
CA PHE A 490 -15.60 5.06 -7.26
C PHE A 490 -16.91 5.33 -7.98
N VAL A 491 -17.42 4.34 -8.71
CA VAL A 491 -18.75 4.43 -9.33
C VAL A 491 -19.81 4.31 -8.24
N ALA A 492 -20.63 5.33 -8.06
CA ALA A 492 -21.77 5.27 -7.16
C ALA A 492 -23.00 4.65 -7.82
N TRP A 493 -23.17 4.84 -9.13
CA TRP A 493 -24.34 4.36 -9.85
C TRP A 493 -24.04 4.29 -11.35
N ARG A 494 -24.73 3.40 -12.06
CA ARG A 494 -24.81 3.44 -13.52
C ARG A 494 -26.21 3.06 -13.99
N TYR A 495 -26.53 3.44 -15.21
CA TYR A 495 -27.81 3.10 -15.83
C TYR A 495 -27.62 2.83 -17.33
N PRO A 496 -28.22 1.76 -17.89
CA PRO A 496 -27.84 1.24 -19.19
C PRO A 496 -28.19 2.15 -20.37
N ARG A 497 -29.27 2.94 -20.29
CA ARG A 497 -29.80 3.78 -21.37
C ARG A 497 -30.62 4.96 -20.84
N THR A 498 -30.82 6.02 -21.61
CA THR A 498 -31.75 7.10 -21.23
C THR A 498 -33.17 6.59 -21.03
N LEU A 499 -33.92 7.22 -20.12
CA LEU A 499 -35.37 7.03 -20.00
C LEU A 499 -36.10 7.76 -21.15
N ALA A 500 -37.41 7.53 -21.26
CA ALA A 500 -38.22 8.00 -22.40
C ALA A 500 -38.27 9.54 -22.52
N ASP A 501 -38.15 10.26 -21.41
CA ASP A 501 -38.16 11.71 -21.35
C ASP A 501 -37.10 12.26 -20.37
N ALA A 502 -36.86 13.57 -20.46
CA ALA A 502 -35.88 14.27 -19.64
C ALA A 502 -36.31 14.41 -18.17
N GLU A 503 -37.61 14.46 -17.91
CA GLU A 503 -38.19 14.59 -16.58
C GLU A 503 -37.91 13.33 -15.76
N GLY A 504 -38.24 12.16 -16.30
CA GLY A 504 -37.94 10.87 -15.68
C GLY A 504 -36.44 10.65 -15.48
N CYS A 505 -35.58 11.09 -16.42
CA CYS A 505 -34.13 11.06 -16.22
C CYS A 505 -33.68 11.91 -15.02
N SER A 506 -34.23 13.11 -14.89
CA SER A 506 -33.94 14.03 -13.78
C SER A 506 -34.44 13.48 -12.44
N GLU A 507 -35.68 13.00 -12.40
CA GLU A 507 -36.27 12.39 -11.20
C GLU A 507 -35.46 11.18 -10.72
N LYS A 508 -35.09 10.29 -11.65
CA LYS A 508 -34.26 9.12 -11.34
C LYS A 508 -32.91 9.54 -10.76
N LEU A 509 -32.22 10.48 -11.41
CA LEU A 509 -30.93 10.97 -10.91
C LEU A 509 -31.04 11.64 -9.55
N ILE A 510 -32.10 12.43 -9.30
CA ILE A 510 -32.35 13.06 -8.00
C ILE A 510 -32.57 12.00 -6.92
N SER A 511 -33.38 10.96 -7.20
CA SER A 511 -33.59 9.85 -6.26
C SER A 511 -32.28 9.12 -5.93
N VAL A 512 -31.47 8.82 -6.95
CA VAL A 512 -30.14 8.21 -6.76
C VAL A 512 -29.23 9.12 -5.93
N MET A 513 -29.18 10.43 -6.24
CA MET A 513 -28.36 11.38 -5.51
C MET A 513 -28.78 11.51 -4.04
N LYS A 514 -30.08 11.53 -3.74
CA LYS A 514 -30.58 11.55 -2.36
C LYS A 514 -30.09 10.32 -1.58
N SER A 515 -30.21 9.13 -2.19
CA SER A 515 -29.74 7.88 -1.60
C SER A 515 -28.23 7.87 -1.38
N VAL A 516 -27.43 8.22 -2.39
CA VAL A 516 -25.96 8.26 -2.32
C VAL A 516 -25.47 9.26 -1.29
N LEU A 517 -26.13 10.42 -1.17
CA LEU A 517 -25.79 11.47 -0.19
C LEU A 517 -26.38 11.22 1.21
N GLY A 518 -27.09 10.10 1.41
CA GLY A 518 -27.64 9.67 2.70
C GLY A 518 -28.84 10.47 3.19
N PHE A 519 -29.51 11.19 2.31
CA PHE A 519 -30.81 11.79 2.62
C PHE A 519 -31.87 10.68 2.65
N LYS A 520 -32.72 10.70 3.68
CA LYS A 520 -33.92 9.86 3.71
C LYS A 520 -34.99 10.49 2.82
N ASP A 521 -35.74 9.65 2.11
CA ASP A 521 -36.88 10.08 1.30
C ASP A 521 -38.00 10.71 2.12
#